data_AF-A0A538KHI3-F1
#
_entry.id   AF-A0A538KHI3-F1
#
_cell.length_a   1.000
_cell.length_b   1.000
_cell.length_c   1.000
_cell.angle_alpha   90.00
_cell.angle_beta   90.00
_cell.angle_gamma   90.00
#
_symmetry.space_group_name_H-M   'P 1'
#
loop_
_entity.id
_entity.type
_entity.pdbx_description
1 polymer ?
#
loop_
_entity_poly.entity_id
_entity_poly.type
_entity_poly.pdbx_seq_one_letter_code
_entity_poly.pdbx_strand_id
1 'polypeptide(L)' 'MALPLDRAAIEAILPHREPFLLIDEVLELEPGERVVALKRVRDNEWYLRGHF' A
#
# COMPACT_ATOMS: atom_id res chain seq x y z
N MET A 1 -7.84 -3.17 15.20
CA MET A 1 -6.54 -3.47 14.56
C MET A 1 -5.53 -2.47 15.10
N ALA A 2 -4.30 -2.87 15.37
CA ALA A 2 -3.24 -1.95 15.76
C ALA A 2 -2.67 -1.28 14.49
N LEU A 3 -2.39 0.02 14.56
CA LEU A 3 -1.69 0.76 13.51
C LEU A 3 -0.18 0.84 13.82
N PRO A 4 0.67 0.96 12.79
CA PRO A 4 0.33 0.93 11.37
C PRO A 4 -0.08 -0.46 10.88
N LEU A 5 -0.92 -0.54 9.82
CA LEU A 5 -1.14 -1.82 9.12
C LEU A 5 0.05 -2.06 8.20
N ASP A 6 0.69 -3.22 8.36
CA ASP A 6 1.77 -3.67 7.48
C ASP A 6 1.23 -4.36 6.21
N ARG A 7 2.16 -4.73 5.32
CA ARG A 7 1.83 -5.37 4.04
C ARG A 7 1.05 -6.68 4.21
N ALA A 8 1.35 -7.48 5.24
CA ALA A 8 0.65 -8.74 5.48
C ALA A 8 -0.81 -8.50 5.88
N ALA A 9 -1.05 -7.53 6.77
CA ALA A 9 -2.40 -7.11 7.13
C ALA A 9 -3.17 -6.56 5.92
N ILE A 10 -2.50 -5.76 5.07
CA ILE A 10 -3.10 -5.22 3.85
C ILE A 10 -3.46 -6.34 2.85
N GLU A 11 -2.58 -7.31 2.62
CA GLU A 11 -2.83 -8.45 1.73
C GLU A 11 -3.96 -9.37 2.22
N ALA A 12 -4.21 -9.43 3.53
CA ALA A 12 -5.33 -10.17 4.09
C ALA A 12 -6.69 -9.50 3.83
N ILE A 13 -6.70 -8.18 3.63
CA ILE A 13 -7.91 -7.38 3.38
C ILE A 13 -8.14 -7.17 1.88
N LEU A 14 -7.08 -6.81 1.14
CA LEU A 14 -7.15 -6.48 -0.29
C LEU A 14 -6.77 -7.69 -1.15
N PRO A 15 -7.43 -7.88 -2.30
CA PRO A 15 -7.09 -8.97 -3.23
C PRO A 15 -5.81 -8.70 -4.05
N HIS A 16 -5.35 -7.45 -4.11
CA HIS A 16 -4.19 -7.05 -4.91
C HIS A 16 -2.89 -7.73 -4.42
N ARG A 17 -2.03 -8.12 -5.35
CA ARG A 17 -0.69 -8.70 -5.12
C ARG A 17 0.31 -8.05 -6.06
N GLU A 18 1.59 -8.39 -5.93
CA GLU A 18 2.59 -7.97 -6.92
C GLU A 18 2.15 -8.30 -8.36
N PRO A 19 2.33 -7.39 -9.32
CA PRO A 19 2.99 -6.07 -9.20
C PRO A 19 2.02 -4.89 -8.95
N PHE A 20 0.77 -5.17 -8.54
CA PHE A 20 -0.34 -4.21 -8.43
C PHE A 20 -0.82 -3.89 -7.01
N LEU A 21 -0.17 -4.43 -5.98
CA LEU A 21 -0.35 -3.95 -4.61
C LEU A 21 0.51 -2.69 -4.42
N LEU A 22 -0.12 -1.53 -4.45
CA LEU A 22 0.56 -0.23 -4.42
C LEU A 22 0.39 0.49 -3.07
N ILE A 23 0.34 -0.26 -1.97
CA ILE A 23 0.29 0.28 -0.60
C ILE A 23 1.25 -0.55 0.25
N ASP A 24 2.21 0.11 0.90
CA ASP A 24 3.15 -0.57 1.81
C ASP A 24 2.62 -0.59 3.24
N GLU A 25 2.08 0.54 3.71
CA GLU A 25 1.62 0.73 5.09
C GLU A 25 0.38 1.63 5.17
N VAL A 26 -0.49 1.38 6.16
CA VAL A 26 -1.57 2.31 6.57
C VAL A 26 -1.17 2.97 7.89
N LEU A 27 -1.04 4.30 7.88
CA LEU A 27 -0.60 5.12 9.01
C LEU A 27 -1.76 5.59 9.88
N GLU A 28 -2.90 5.94 9.28
CA GLU A 28 -4.11 6.42 9.97
C GLU A 28 -5.36 5.76 9.35
N LEU A 29 -6.35 5.42 10.18
CA LEU A 29 -7.62 4.80 9.73
C LEU A 29 -8.79 5.24 10.61
N GLU A 30 -9.70 6.02 10.03
CA GLU A 30 -10.98 6.47 10.58
C GLU A 30 -12.13 5.81 9.76
N PRO A 31 -12.72 4.70 10.24
CA PRO A 31 -13.69 3.93 9.45
C PRO A 31 -14.89 4.76 8.98
N GLY A 32 -15.16 4.73 7.68
CA GLY A 32 -16.25 5.51 7.06
C GLY A 32 -15.91 6.97 6.79
N GLU A 33 -14.74 7.44 7.22
CA GLU A 33 -14.33 8.85 7.12
C GLU A 33 -13.03 9.03 6.31
N ARG A 34 -11.90 8.48 6.79
CA ARG A 34 -10.57 8.76 6.22
C ARG A 34 -9.58 7.60 6.39
N VAL A 35 -8.61 7.51 5.48
CA VAL A 35 -7.42 6.66 5.60
C VAL A 35 -6.20 7.42 5.10
N VAL A 36 -5.05 7.27 5.78
CA VAL A 36 -3.74 7.76 5.32
C VAL A 36 -2.82 6.55 5.15
N ALA A 37 -2.30 6.38 3.95
CA ALA A 37 -1.44 5.26 3.60
C ALA A 37 -0.18 5.72 2.87
N LEU A 38 0.85 4.88 2.90
CA LEU A 38 2.17 5.17 2.36
C LEU A 38 2.56 4.12 1.29
N LYS A 39 2.99 4.61 0.13
CA LYS A 39 3.70 3.86 -0.93
C LYS A 39 5.10 4.42 -1.02
N ARG A 40 6.12 3.59 -0.81
CA ARG A 40 7.51 3.94 -1.12
C ARG A 40 7.73 3.73 -2.60
N VAL A 41 8.11 4.80 -3.31
CA VAL A 41 8.54 4.70 -4.71
C VAL A 41 10.04 4.46 -4.72
N ARG A 42 10.44 3.34 -5.32
CA ARG A 42 11.85 2.94 -5.49
C ARG A 42 12.22 3.02 -6.95
N ASP A 43 13.50 3.26 -7.24
CA ASP A 43 14.05 3.34 -8.59
C ASP A 43 13.88 2.03 -9.40
N ASN A 44 13.80 0.89 -8.72
CA ASN A 44 13.65 -0.43 -9.32
C ASN A 44 12.18 -0.86 -9.57
N GLU A 45 11.21 0.03 -9.35
CA GLU A 45 9.80 -0.24 -9.61
C GLU A 45 9.54 -0.58 -11.08
N TRP A 46 8.75 -1.62 -11.32
CA TRP A 46 8.57 -2.21 -12.66
C TRP A 46 8.03 -1.20 -13.68
N TYR A 47 7.17 -0.28 -13.26
CA TYR A 47 6.50 0.69 -14.12
C TYR A 47 7.42 1.85 -14.53
N LEU A 48 8.50 2.14 -13.77
CA LEU A 48 9.42 3.23 -14.11
C LEU A 48 10.23 2.95 -15.39
N ARG A 49 10.36 1.68 -15.79
CA ARG A 49 11.04 1.32 -17.07
C ARG A 49 10.25 1.72 -18.31
N GLY A 50 8.95 1.96 -18.19
CA GLY A 50 8.05 2.26 -19.31
C GLY A 50 7.27 3.57 -19.18
N HIS A 51 7.53 4.38 -18.15
CA HIS A 51 6.79 5.61 -17.85
C HIS A 51 7.75 6.75 -17.51
N PHE A 52 7.98 7.65 -18.48
CA PHE A 52 8.88 8.81 -18.38
C PHE A 52 8.14 10.11 -18.08
#